data_AF-A0A9E0WTQ3-F1
#
_entry.id   AF-A0A9E0WTQ3-F1
#
_cell.length_a   1.000
_cell.length_b   1.000
_cell.length_c   1.000
_cell.angle_alpha   90.00
_cell.angle_beta   90.00
_cell.angle_gamma   90.00
#
_symmetry.space_group_name_H-M   'P 1'
#
loop_
_entity.id
_entity.type
_entity.pdbx_description
1 polymer ?
#
loop_
_entity_poly.entity_id
_entity_poly.type
_entity_poly.pdbx_seq_one_letter_code
_entity_poly.pdbx_strand_id
1 'polypeptide(L)'
;MRFELEHLESYDDEALLSELRRVAALIPTPNITRDQFTALAKVHSSTLDKRFGGWRKALEAAGLGQRFDTSGSRKNREEVLVAIKATAEKLQKDVLTLGEFEVHSGINSGPVRRIFGTWKNALAAADLVQSALGKRYTDEECFENMLSVWTHHGRPPQHDEMNESPSVVGSKA
;
A
#
# COMPACT_ATOMS: atom_id res chain seq x y z
N MET A 1 45.36 16.17 -15.04
CA MET A 1 44.10 15.48 -15.43
C MET A 1 43.95 14.25 -14.54
N ARG A 2 42.92 14.20 -13.69
CA ARG A 2 42.52 12.94 -13.03
C ARG A 2 41.59 12.23 -14.00
N PHE A 3 42.01 11.08 -14.51
CA PHE A 3 41.13 10.18 -15.25
C PHE A 3 40.35 9.38 -14.20
N GLU A 4 39.07 9.69 -14.03
CA GLU A 4 38.19 8.83 -13.26
C GLU A 4 37.73 7.69 -14.15
N LEU A 5 37.94 6.45 -13.71
CA LEU A 5 37.45 5.28 -14.42
C LEU A 5 35.91 5.29 -14.41
N GLU A 6 35.30 5.13 -15.57
CA GLU A 6 33.85 4.97 -15.75
C GLU A 6 33.33 3.60 -15.23
N HIS A 7 34.25 2.70 -14.87
CA HIS A 7 33.98 1.35 -14.36
C HIS A 7 34.67 1.09 -13.02
N LEU A 8 34.31 0.00 -12.35
CA LEU A 8 34.98 -0.45 -11.13
C LEU A 8 36.32 -1.12 -11.44
N GLU A 9 37.25 -1.11 -10.48
CA GLU A 9 38.55 -1.81 -10.58
C GLU A 9 38.39 -3.33 -10.39
N SER A 10 37.42 -3.75 -9.58
CA SER A 10 37.00 -5.15 -9.44
C SER A 10 35.47 -5.25 -9.34
N TYR A 11 34.94 -6.45 -9.58
CA TYR A 11 33.51 -6.78 -9.49
C TYR A 11 33.24 -7.85 -8.43
N ASP A 12 34.11 -7.93 -7.42
CA ASP A 12 33.85 -8.73 -6.23
C ASP A 12 32.72 -8.12 -5.39
N ASP A 13 32.25 -8.88 -4.40
CA ASP A 13 31.09 -8.49 -3.60
C ASP A 13 31.35 -7.17 -2.85
N GLU A 14 32.56 -6.97 -2.31
CA GLU A 14 32.88 -5.77 -1.54
C GLU A 14 32.99 -4.53 -2.43
N ALA A 15 33.55 -4.65 -3.64
CA ALA A 15 33.59 -3.55 -4.59
C ALA A 15 32.17 -3.10 -5.00
N LEU A 16 31.26 -4.06 -5.24
CA LEU A 16 29.86 -3.75 -5.54
C LEU A 16 29.11 -3.12 -4.36
N LEU A 17 29.35 -3.59 -3.13
CA LEU A 17 28.73 -3.04 -1.92
C LEU A 17 29.30 -1.66 -1.57
N SER A 18 30.61 -1.45 -1.76
CA SER A 18 31.27 -0.16 -1.58
C SER A 18 30.72 0.87 -2.56
N GLU A 19 30.53 0.49 -3.83
CA GLU A 19 29.91 1.36 -4.83
C GLU A 19 28.45 1.69 -4.47
N LEU A 20 27.69 0.73 -3.96
CA LEU A 20 26.33 0.97 -3.44
C LEU A 20 26.32 1.97 -2.28
N ARG A 21 27.26 1.85 -1.33
CA ARG A 21 27.41 2.81 -0.22
C ARG A 21 27.82 4.20 -0.70
N ARG A 22 28.75 4.29 -1.67
CA ARG A 22 29.16 5.55 -2.28
C ARG A 22 27.98 6.27 -2.92
N VAL A 23 27.19 5.57 -3.74
CA VAL A 23 26.03 6.15 -4.42
C VAL A 23 24.93 6.52 -3.43
N ALA A 24 24.70 5.69 -2.40
CA ALA A 24 23.75 5.99 -1.33
C ALA A 24 24.07 7.29 -0.59
N ALA A 25 25.36 7.61 -0.40
CA ALA A 25 25.79 8.86 0.23
C ALA A 25 25.52 10.11 -0.63
N LEU A 26 25.40 9.95 -1.96
CA LEU A 26 25.08 11.04 -2.88
C LEU A 26 23.57 11.34 -2.97
N ILE A 27 22.73 10.42 -2.48
CA ILE A 27 21.28 10.51 -2.60
C ILE A 27 20.69 10.99 -1.25
N PRO A 28 20.12 12.20 -1.17
CA PRO A 28 19.56 12.73 0.08
C PRO A 28 18.18 12.14 0.43
N THR A 29 17.58 11.33 -0.44
CA THR A 29 16.26 10.74 -0.20
C THR A 29 16.34 9.55 0.76
N PRO A 30 15.35 9.35 1.65
CA PRO A 30 15.37 8.26 2.63
C PRO A 30 15.45 6.88 1.95
N ASN A 31 14.76 6.71 0.81
CA ASN A 31 14.78 5.49 0.01
C ASN A 31 15.64 5.67 -1.25
N ILE A 32 16.31 4.59 -1.66
CA ILE A 32 17.11 4.55 -2.89
C ILE A 32 16.43 3.64 -3.92
N THR A 33 16.13 4.21 -5.08
CA THR A 33 15.58 3.45 -6.21
C THR A 33 16.68 2.86 -7.08
N ARG A 34 16.34 1.81 -7.84
CA ARG A 34 17.25 1.20 -8.81
C ARG A 34 17.71 2.18 -9.89
N ASP A 35 16.81 3.05 -10.33
CA ASP A 35 17.09 4.03 -11.38
C ASP A 35 18.04 5.12 -10.86
N GLN A 36 17.81 5.62 -9.64
CA GLN A 36 18.72 6.55 -8.99
C GLN A 36 20.11 5.96 -8.81
N PHE A 37 20.20 4.69 -8.37
CA PHE A 37 21.47 4.00 -8.27
C PHE A 37 22.15 3.89 -9.64
N THR A 38 21.44 3.37 -10.63
CA THR A 38 21.98 3.13 -11.98
C THR A 38 22.46 4.42 -12.66
N ALA A 39 21.81 5.56 -12.39
CA ALA A 39 22.22 6.85 -12.94
C ALA A 39 23.53 7.41 -12.37
N LEU A 40 23.91 7.02 -11.14
CA LEU A 40 25.09 7.55 -10.43
C LEU A 40 26.20 6.53 -10.22
N ALA A 41 25.88 5.24 -10.36
CA ALA A 41 26.79 4.13 -10.14
C ALA A 41 27.62 3.84 -11.40
N LYS A 42 28.82 3.30 -11.17
CA LYS A 42 29.68 2.72 -12.21
C LYS A 42 29.20 1.34 -12.67
N VAL A 43 28.11 0.83 -12.09
CA VAL A 43 27.53 -0.48 -12.38
C VAL A 43 26.00 -0.41 -12.40
N HIS A 44 25.38 -1.24 -13.24
CA HIS A 44 23.93 -1.30 -13.30
C HIS A 44 23.33 -2.03 -12.09
N SER A 45 22.16 -1.58 -11.62
CA SER A 45 21.43 -2.22 -10.50
C SER A 45 21.19 -3.72 -10.68
N SER A 46 21.02 -4.17 -11.94
CA SER A 46 20.85 -5.60 -12.27
C SER A 46 22.04 -6.48 -11.87
N THR A 47 23.25 -5.92 -11.80
CA THR A 47 24.45 -6.65 -11.36
C THR A 47 24.32 -7.02 -9.89
N LEU A 48 23.87 -6.07 -9.06
CA LEU A 48 23.61 -6.30 -7.64
C LEU A 48 22.43 -7.25 -7.45
N ASP A 49 21.35 -7.08 -8.23
CA ASP A 49 20.20 -7.99 -8.19
C ASP A 49 20.61 -9.45 -8.41
N LYS A 50 21.39 -9.72 -9.47
CA LYS A 50 21.84 -11.08 -9.81
C LYS A 50 22.82 -11.64 -8.77
N ARG A 51 23.74 -10.80 -8.26
CA ARG A 51 24.80 -11.24 -7.35
C ARG A 51 24.28 -11.53 -5.94
N PHE A 52 23.43 -10.67 -5.40
CA PHE A 52 22.95 -10.74 -4.01
C PHE A 52 21.54 -11.35 -3.89
N GLY A 53 20.92 -11.74 -5.01
CA GLY A 53 19.57 -12.32 -5.02
C GLY A 53 18.46 -11.30 -4.81
N GLY A 54 18.68 -10.07 -5.26
CA GLY A 54 17.71 -8.97 -5.30
C GLY A 54 18.15 -7.69 -4.58
N TRP A 55 17.56 -6.57 -4.98
CA TRP A 55 17.91 -5.21 -4.54
C TRP A 55 17.80 -5.00 -3.04
N ARG A 56 16.76 -5.56 -2.41
CA ARG A 56 16.61 -5.52 -0.95
C ARG A 56 17.81 -6.18 -0.27
N LYS A 57 18.20 -7.38 -0.72
CA LYS A 57 19.33 -8.13 -0.15
C LYS A 57 20.66 -7.42 -0.39
N ALA A 58 20.82 -6.78 -1.55
CA ALA A 58 22.00 -5.96 -1.82
C ALA A 58 22.09 -4.76 -0.86
N LEU A 59 20.97 -4.07 -0.60
CA LEU A 59 20.91 -2.99 0.39
C LEU A 59 21.18 -3.50 1.82
N GLU A 60 20.61 -4.65 2.20
CA GLU A 60 20.87 -5.28 3.49
C GLU A 60 22.36 -5.64 3.67
N ALA A 61 22.98 -6.27 2.66
CA ALA A 61 24.41 -6.58 2.67
C ALA A 61 25.29 -5.32 2.73
N ALA A 62 24.81 -4.20 2.20
CA ALA A 62 25.50 -2.91 2.28
C ALA A 62 25.31 -2.18 3.62
N GLY A 63 24.44 -2.66 4.52
CA GLY A 63 24.04 -1.96 5.76
C GLY A 63 23.04 -0.83 5.53
N LEU A 64 22.32 -0.86 4.41
CA LEU A 64 21.38 0.16 3.93
C LEU A 64 19.95 -0.38 3.80
N GLY A 65 19.60 -1.50 4.45
CA GLY A 65 18.29 -2.13 4.34
C GLY A 65 17.10 -1.21 4.67
N GLN A 66 17.29 -0.27 5.59
CA GLN A 66 16.34 0.79 5.97
C GLN A 66 16.01 1.76 4.83
N ARG A 67 16.84 1.82 3.79
CA ARG A 67 16.65 2.68 2.60
C ARG A 67 15.92 1.97 1.47
N PHE A 68 15.43 0.75 1.71
CA PHE A 68 14.59 0.04 0.75
C PHE A 68 13.14 0.52 0.87
N ASP A 69 12.56 0.91 -0.26
CA ASP A 69 11.15 1.28 -0.31
C ASP A 69 10.23 0.05 -0.14
N THR A 70 9.59 -0.06 1.01
CA THR A 70 8.63 -1.13 1.32
C THR A 70 7.23 -0.83 0.80
N SER A 71 6.95 0.38 0.33
CA SER A 71 5.61 0.80 -0.09
C SER A 71 5.11 0.03 -1.32
N GLY A 72 6.00 -0.22 -2.29
CA GLY A 72 5.73 -1.04 -3.47
C GLY A 72 5.91 -2.55 -3.29
N SER A 73 6.29 -3.00 -2.08
CA SER A 73 6.50 -4.42 -1.83
C SER A 73 5.17 -5.18 -1.74
N ARG A 74 5.16 -6.41 -2.27
CA ARG A 74 3.98 -7.30 -2.24
C ARG A 74 3.59 -7.52 -0.79
N LYS A 75 2.44 -6.96 -0.39
CA LYS A 75 1.96 -7.08 0.99
C LYS A 75 1.82 -8.54 1.39
N ASN A 76 2.31 -8.88 2.57
CA ASN A 76 2.16 -10.21 3.15
C ASN A 76 0.87 -10.30 3.97
N ARG A 77 0.56 -11.50 4.48
CA ARG A 77 -0.67 -11.75 5.23
C ARG A 77 -0.76 -10.89 6.48
N GLU A 78 0.33 -10.79 7.23
CA GLU A 78 0.38 -10.08 8.50
C GLU A 78 0.21 -8.58 8.31
N GLU A 79 0.90 -8.01 7.32
CA GLU A 79 0.79 -6.58 7.01
C GLU A 79 -0.65 -6.16 6.66
N VAL A 80 -1.37 -7.02 5.94
CA VAL A 80 -2.78 -6.76 5.62
C VAL A 80 -3.67 -6.91 6.85
N LEU A 81 -3.44 -7.90 7.73
CA LEU A 81 -4.21 -8.06 8.97
C LEU A 81 -4.01 -6.88 9.93
N VAL A 82 -2.76 -6.46 10.13
CA VAL A 82 -2.44 -5.29 10.96
C VAL A 82 -3.11 -4.05 10.40
N ALA A 83 -3.09 -3.85 9.08
CA ALA A 83 -3.77 -2.73 8.44
C ALA A 83 -5.30 -2.78 8.61
N ILE A 84 -5.90 -3.97 8.53
CA ILE A 84 -7.35 -4.16 8.75
C ILE A 84 -7.71 -3.77 10.19
N LYS A 85 -6.99 -4.33 11.19
CA LYS A 85 -7.23 -4.05 12.61
C LYS A 85 -7.03 -2.56 12.93
N ALA A 86 -5.92 -1.98 12.49
CA ALA A 86 -5.62 -0.56 12.70
C ALA A 86 -6.68 0.36 12.04
N THR A 87 -7.23 -0.04 10.89
CA THR A 87 -8.30 0.73 10.23
C THR A 87 -9.61 0.65 11.01
N ALA A 88 -9.98 -0.54 11.49
CA ALA A 88 -11.17 -0.73 12.33
C ALA A 88 -11.08 0.07 13.63
N GLU A 89 -9.92 0.03 14.31
CA GLU A 89 -9.65 0.82 15.51
C GLU A 89 -9.73 2.33 15.22
N LYS A 90 -9.12 2.78 14.11
CA LYS A 90 -9.14 4.19 13.70
C LYS A 90 -10.55 4.72 13.43
N LEU A 91 -11.42 3.89 12.88
CA LEU A 91 -12.81 4.24 12.59
C LEU A 91 -13.75 3.95 13.75
N GLN A 92 -13.26 3.29 14.81
CA GLN A 92 -14.07 2.79 15.92
C GLN A 92 -15.28 1.96 15.46
N LYS A 93 -15.09 1.14 14.42
CA LYS A 93 -16.14 0.28 13.85
C LYS A 93 -15.74 -1.20 13.95
N ASP A 94 -16.66 -2.02 14.46
CA ASP A 94 -16.53 -3.49 14.43
C ASP A 94 -16.82 -4.09 13.05
N VAL A 95 -17.50 -3.31 12.20
CA VAL A 95 -17.88 -3.66 10.83
C VAL A 95 -17.13 -2.73 9.88
N LEU A 96 -16.19 -3.28 9.11
CA LEU A 96 -15.38 -2.53 8.17
C LEU A 96 -15.72 -2.93 6.72
N THR A 97 -16.06 -1.95 5.88
CA THR A 97 -16.22 -2.19 4.44
C THR A 97 -14.86 -2.19 3.73
N LEU A 98 -14.81 -2.86 2.57
CA LEU A 98 -13.59 -2.87 1.76
C LEU A 98 -13.22 -1.46 1.25
N GLY A 99 -14.20 -0.61 0.97
CA GLY A 99 -13.95 0.76 0.50
C GLY A 99 -13.34 1.65 1.60
N GLU A 100 -13.86 1.58 2.82
CA GLU A 100 -13.26 2.27 3.98
C GLU A 100 -11.84 1.77 4.22
N PHE A 101 -11.61 0.45 4.15
CA PHE A 101 -10.27 -0.10 4.25
C PHE A 101 -9.31 0.47 3.20
N GLU A 102 -9.70 0.51 1.92
CA GLU A 102 -8.85 1.04 0.85
C GLU A 102 -8.51 2.53 1.07
N VAL A 103 -9.51 3.34 1.43
CA VAL A 103 -9.34 4.78 1.68
C VAL A 103 -8.43 5.05 2.88
N HIS A 104 -8.59 4.30 3.97
CA HIS A 104 -7.90 4.58 5.22
C HIS A 104 -6.55 3.87 5.39
N SER A 105 -6.33 2.73 4.72
CA SER A 105 -5.07 1.97 4.76
C SER A 105 -4.15 2.24 3.57
N GLY A 106 -4.70 2.75 2.45
CA GLY A 106 -3.97 2.85 1.17
C GLY A 106 -3.68 1.50 0.51
N ILE A 107 -4.15 0.39 1.08
CA ILE A 107 -4.01 -0.96 0.51
C ILE A 107 -5.25 -1.24 -0.34
N ASN A 108 -5.04 -1.45 -1.65
CA ASN A 108 -6.12 -1.85 -2.54
C ASN A 108 -6.61 -3.29 -2.29
N SER A 109 -7.74 -3.65 -2.88
CA SER A 109 -8.36 -4.97 -2.78
C SER A 109 -7.55 -6.12 -3.41
N GLY A 110 -6.50 -5.84 -4.19
CA GLY A 110 -5.66 -6.83 -4.85
C GLY A 110 -4.94 -7.77 -3.87
N PRO A 111 -4.09 -7.25 -2.96
CA PRO A 111 -3.47 -8.01 -1.88
C PRO A 111 -4.48 -8.77 -1.02
N VAL A 112 -5.60 -8.14 -0.66
CA VAL A 112 -6.66 -8.75 0.15
C VAL A 112 -7.22 -10.01 -0.55
N ARG A 113 -7.67 -9.87 -1.80
CA ARG A 113 -8.24 -10.98 -2.59
C ARG A 113 -7.22 -12.09 -2.80
N ARG A 114 -5.96 -11.74 -3.04
CA ARG A 114 -4.88 -12.71 -3.25
C ARG A 114 -4.53 -13.52 -2.00
N ILE A 115 -4.59 -12.92 -0.82
CA ILE A 115 -4.14 -13.56 0.43
C ILE A 115 -5.29 -14.29 1.14
N PHE A 116 -6.49 -13.70 1.14
CA PHE A 116 -7.63 -14.19 1.90
C PHE A 116 -8.76 -14.74 1.02
N GLY A 117 -8.68 -14.54 -0.30
CA GLY A 117 -9.73 -14.89 -1.25
C GLY A 117 -10.86 -13.87 -1.26
N THR A 118 -11.53 -13.69 -0.12
CA THR A 118 -12.66 -12.76 0.04
C THR A 118 -12.43 -11.79 1.18
N TRP A 119 -13.10 -10.62 1.15
CA TRP A 119 -13.07 -9.66 2.25
C TRP A 119 -13.63 -10.25 3.54
N LYS A 120 -14.68 -11.08 3.44
CA LYS A 120 -15.23 -11.84 4.56
C LYS A 120 -14.16 -12.65 5.28
N ASN A 121 -13.34 -13.39 4.54
CA ASN A 121 -12.26 -14.19 5.11
C ASN A 121 -11.16 -13.32 5.73
N ALA A 122 -10.93 -12.13 5.17
CA ALA A 122 -9.96 -11.18 5.70
C ALA A 122 -10.43 -10.59 7.05
N LEU A 123 -11.71 -10.19 7.15
CA LEU A 123 -12.31 -9.74 8.41
C LEU A 123 -12.33 -10.84 9.46
N ALA A 124 -12.72 -12.06 9.08
CA ALA A 124 -12.72 -13.21 10.00
C ALA A 124 -11.30 -13.53 10.51
N ALA A 125 -10.28 -13.42 9.65
CA ALA A 125 -8.88 -13.59 10.05
C ALA A 125 -8.34 -12.42 10.90
N ALA A 126 -9.04 -11.28 10.92
CA ALA A 126 -8.75 -10.13 11.75
C ALA A 126 -9.63 -10.07 13.01
N ASP A 127 -10.39 -11.13 13.32
CA ASP A 127 -11.33 -11.19 14.43
C ASP A 127 -12.40 -10.08 14.41
N LEU A 128 -12.73 -9.57 13.22
CA LEU A 128 -13.75 -8.54 13.01
C LEU A 128 -15.06 -9.14 12.52
N VAL A 129 -16.16 -8.49 12.90
CA VAL A 129 -17.50 -8.93 12.54
C VAL A 129 -17.82 -8.44 11.12
N GLN A 130 -18.19 -9.35 10.24
CA GLN A 130 -18.80 -8.97 8.97
C GLN A 130 -20.21 -8.41 9.25
N SER A 131 -20.59 -7.31 8.61
CA SER A 131 -21.99 -6.85 8.58
C SER A 131 -22.93 -8.05 8.37
N ALA A 132 -23.90 -8.24 9.26
CA ALA A 132 -24.76 -9.42 9.33
C ALA A 132 -25.49 -9.75 8.03
N LEU A 133 -25.61 -8.77 7.12
CA LEU A 133 -26.36 -8.89 5.88
C LEU A 133 -25.47 -9.00 4.63
N GLY A 134 -24.13 -8.97 4.78
CA GLY A 134 -23.23 -8.76 3.63
C GLY A 134 -23.50 -7.44 2.90
N LYS A 135 -24.32 -6.57 3.50
CA LYS A 135 -24.67 -5.25 3.00
C LYS A 135 -23.48 -4.34 3.14
N ARG A 136 -23.34 -3.46 2.14
CA ARG A 136 -22.31 -2.42 2.09
C ARG A 136 -22.53 -1.33 3.14
N TYR A 137 -23.75 -1.21 3.65
CA TYR A 137 -24.18 -0.19 4.60
C TYR A 137 -25.05 -0.83 5.68
N THR A 138 -25.02 -0.25 6.88
CA THR A 138 -25.97 -0.55 7.96
C THR A 138 -27.32 0.09 7.67
N ASP A 139 -28.38 -0.40 8.31
CA ASP A 139 -29.70 0.21 8.15
C ASP A 139 -29.69 1.67 8.66
N GLU A 140 -28.94 1.97 9.73
CA GLU A 140 -28.75 3.34 10.24
C GLU A 140 -28.09 4.25 9.20
N GLU A 141 -26.98 3.83 8.58
CA GLU A 141 -26.30 4.59 7.52
C GLU A 141 -27.23 4.82 6.31
N CYS A 142 -28.07 3.84 5.97
CA CYS A 142 -29.08 4.00 4.92
C CYS A 142 -30.16 5.03 5.31
N PHE A 143 -30.62 5.02 6.56
CA PHE A 143 -31.62 5.97 7.05
C PHE A 143 -31.06 7.40 7.15
N GLU A 144 -29.84 7.56 7.70
CA GLU A 144 -29.16 8.86 7.77
C GLU A 144 -28.93 9.43 6.37
N ASN A 145 -28.48 8.61 5.42
CA ASN A 145 -28.34 9.03 4.03
C ASN A 145 -29.69 9.45 3.42
N MET A 146 -30.74 8.65 3.61
CA MET A 146 -32.07 8.97 3.11
C MET A 146 -32.60 10.29 3.70
N LEU A 147 -32.37 10.52 5.00
CA LEU A 147 -32.72 11.76 5.67
C LEU A 147 -31.94 12.96 5.10
N SER A 148 -30.65 12.79 4.83
CA SER A 148 -29.80 13.81 4.23
C SER A 148 -30.30 14.22 2.83
N VAL A 149 -30.55 13.24 1.95
CA VAL A 149 -31.04 13.48 0.59
C VAL A 149 -32.44 14.10 0.63
N TRP A 150 -33.33 13.61 1.48
CA TRP A 150 -34.66 14.20 1.67
C TRP A 150 -34.55 15.66 2.11
N THR A 151 -33.77 15.94 3.16
CA THR A 151 -33.61 17.30 3.70
C THR A 151 -33.07 18.26 2.64
N HIS A 152 -32.15 17.79 1.79
CA HIS A 152 -31.59 18.58 0.69
C HIS A 152 -32.64 18.95 -0.37
N HIS A 153 -33.47 17.99 -0.79
CA HIS A 153 -34.48 18.22 -1.83
C HIS A 153 -35.82 18.77 -1.29
N GLY A 154 -36.04 18.74 0.03
CA GLY A 154 -37.30 19.13 0.67
C GLY A 154 -38.47 18.20 0.35
N ARG A 155 -38.21 17.02 -0.23
CA ARG A 155 -39.18 16.01 -0.64
C ARG A 155 -38.57 14.61 -0.57
N PRO A 156 -39.39 13.55 -0.59
CA PRO A 156 -38.87 12.19 -0.71
C PRO A 156 -37.90 12.05 -1.90
N PRO A 157 -36.74 11.38 -1.71
CA PRO A 157 -35.76 11.20 -2.77
C PRO A 157 -36.28 10.25 -3.86
N GLN A 158 -35.92 10.54 -5.11
CA GLN A 158 -36.13 9.65 -6.25
C GLN A 158 -34.95 8.67 -6.38
N HIS A 159 -35.18 7.55 -7.05
CA HIS A 159 -34.18 6.48 -7.21
C HIS A 159 -32.83 6.98 -7.76
N ASP A 160 -32.86 7.87 -8.76
CA ASP A 160 -31.63 8.35 -9.41
C ASP A 160 -30.88 9.37 -8.54
N GLU A 161 -31.58 10.13 -7.70
CA GLU A 161 -31.00 11.08 -6.74
C GLU A 161 -30.16 10.36 -5.66
N MET A 162 -30.40 9.08 -5.41
CA MET A 162 -29.58 8.24 -4.52
C MET A 162 -28.21 7.88 -5.12
N ASN A 163 -27.96 8.20 -6.40
CA ASN A 163 -26.66 8.02 -7.04
C ASN A 163 -25.93 9.37 -7.27
N GLU A 164 -26.51 10.47 -6.80
CA GLU A 164 -25.98 11.83 -6.95
C GLU A 164 -25.77 12.48 -5.58
N SER A 165 -24.97 13.57 -5.52
CA SER A 165 -24.80 14.34 -4.30
C SER A 165 -26.15 14.94 -3.85
N PRO A 166 -26.49 14.90 -2.54
CA PRO A 166 -25.62 14.62 -1.39
C PRO A 166 -25.59 13.16 -0.95
N SER A 167 -26.10 12.21 -1.75
CA SER A 167 -26.13 10.82 -1.36
C SER A 167 -24.72 10.20 -1.33
N VAL A 168 -24.45 9.46 -0.25
CA VAL A 168 -23.22 8.68 -0.03
C VAL A 168 -23.47 7.17 -0.07
N VAL A 169 -24.74 6.78 -0.25
CA VAL A 169 -25.23 5.40 -0.30
C VAL A 169 -25.99 5.21 -1.61
N GLY A 170 -25.52 4.31 -2.48
CA GLY A 170 -26.13 4.10 -3.80
C GLY A 170 -27.57 3.56 -3.75
N SER A 171 -28.32 3.72 -4.84
CA SER A 171 -29.77 3.42 -4.90
C SER A 171 -30.17 1.94 -4.66
N LYS A 172 -29.20 1.03 -4.58
CA LYS A 172 -29.40 -0.42 -4.34
C LYS A 172 -28.94 -0.89 -2.96
N ALA A 173 -28.62 0.04 -2.06
CA ALA A 173 -28.21 -0.24 -0.70
C ALA A 173 -29.35 -0.78 0.17
#